data_AF-A0A9D2G3N7-F1
#
_entry.id   AF-A0A9D2G3N7-F1
#
_cell.length_a   1.000
_cell.length_b   1.000
_cell.length_c   1.000
_cell.angle_alpha   90.00
_cell.angle_beta   90.00
_cell.angle_gamma   90.00
#
_symmetry.space_group_name_H-M   'P 1'
#
loop_
_entity.id
_entity.type
_entity.pdbx_description
1 polymer ?
#
loop_
_entity_poly.entity_id
_entity_poly.type
_entity_poly.pdbx_seq_one_letter_code
_entity_poly.pdbx_strand_id
1 'polypeptide(L)'
;MADRERKGWVARWLEGKERSEDYARSTLPSNRWQLFWDIMKGRFGRLMLVNLLTLVTFVPLILVYIWRLMVVSAQNIIGPFGSGLGVGYPVIPDVVGMAQWTAFQNDLLFFALFIAGGLIAAVGISGGMYIIRNLIWTEGIFVANDFVRGIRRNFWNVAEAVFLFTLTLFVAQTMGNLANWCIALDIAPTWMLVSKIVGYVLVALMGLIALWMISLGINYKQGPWALFRNAVVMGVGTLPQTVFFAFLAAIPVLLMFTGIGFLVAIGIIVMLLFGLSYIMLVWMDYSQWAFDKFVNPNIGVKTGRGLYSRDPKEDKIGGSAPAESSAAMREYRRMILAQGKSQLVSRPIKPLDDGLEVYQLPDSFSRDDLRRLKESKDAIDEDVKAYAEEHKDDEQYVEYNKQFEELERALDDGDDKKKKKLKKAPKMLNKR
;
A
#
# COMPACT_ATOMS: atom_id res chain seq x y z
N MET A 1 -10.92 16.12 31.84
CA MET A 1 -11.26 14.68 31.95
C MET A 1 -12.63 14.64 32.60
N ALA A 2 -13.69 14.57 31.78
CA ALA A 2 -15.06 14.71 32.24
C ALA A 2 -15.65 13.37 32.69
N ASP A 3 -16.39 13.44 33.80
CA ASP A 3 -17.40 12.53 34.36
C ASP A 3 -17.27 11.02 34.11
N ARG A 4 -16.76 10.32 35.15
CA ARG A 4 -17.02 8.90 35.36
C ARG A 4 -18.29 8.74 36.18
N GLU A 5 -19.42 8.61 35.50
CA GLU A 5 -20.65 8.09 36.13
C GLU A 5 -20.38 6.71 36.76
N ARG A 6 -20.80 6.55 38.01
CA ARG A 6 -20.66 5.28 38.76
C ARG A 6 -21.65 4.25 38.23
N LYS A 7 -21.29 3.57 37.13
CA LYS A 7 -22.03 2.40 36.64
C LYS A 7 -21.95 1.24 37.65
N GLY A 8 -23.09 0.56 37.85
CA GLY A 8 -23.28 -0.53 38.83
C GLY A 8 -22.42 -1.78 38.57
N TRP A 9 -22.27 -2.61 39.60
CA TRP A 9 -21.37 -3.77 39.61
C TRP A 9 -21.63 -4.79 38.49
N VAL A 10 -22.89 -4.93 38.07
CA VAL A 10 -23.30 -5.81 36.97
C VAL A 10 -22.80 -5.31 35.61
N ALA A 11 -22.81 -3.99 35.38
CA ALA A 11 -22.28 -3.39 34.16
C ALA A 11 -20.75 -3.60 34.05
N ARG A 12 -20.03 -3.50 35.18
CA ARG A 12 -18.58 -3.79 35.25
C ARG A 12 -18.23 -5.25 35.03
N TRP A 13 -19.17 -6.18 35.24
CA TRP A 13 -18.94 -7.61 35.03
C TRP A 13 -19.21 -8.03 33.59
N LEU A 14 -20.15 -7.34 32.92
CA LEU A 14 -20.48 -7.54 31.51
C LEU A 14 -19.55 -6.77 30.56
N GLU A 15 -19.21 -5.52 30.88
CA GLU A 15 -18.21 -4.73 30.18
C GLU A 15 -16.82 -5.18 30.67
N GLY A 16 -16.31 -6.28 30.11
CA GLY A 16 -14.90 -6.64 30.24
C GLY A 16 -14.02 -5.44 29.83
N LYS A 17 -12.81 -5.34 30.39
CA LYS A 17 -11.87 -4.24 30.08
C LYS A 17 -11.76 -4.09 28.55
N GLU A 18 -12.25 -2.98 28.01
CA GLU A 18 -12.00 -2.62 26.63
C GLU A 18 -10.49 -2.65 26.41
N ARG A 19 -10.04 -3.40 25.40
CA ARG A 19 -8.66 -3.31 24.95
C ARG A 19 -8.44 -1.85 24.58
N SER A 20 -7.47 -1.20 25.23
CA SER A 20 -7.15 0.20 24.97
C SER A 20 -7.01 0.43 23.48
N GLU A 21 -7.51 1.56 22.98
CA GLU A 21 -7.42 1.91 21.55
C GLU A 21 -5.97 1.82 21.03
N ASP A 22 -4.98 2.05 21.89
CA ASP A 22 -3.55 1.88 21.61
C ASP A 22 -3.16 0.42 21.31
N TYR A 23 -3.77 -0.57 21.99
CA TYR A 23 -3.55 -1.98 21.68
C TYR A 23 -4.14 -2.35 20.32
N ALA A 24 -5.32 -1.82 19.97
CA ALA A 24 -5.93 -2.01 18.64
C ALA A 24 -5.16 -1.30 17.50
N ARG A 25 -4.51 -0.17 17.80
CA ARG A 25 -3.60 0.50 16.86
C ARG A 25 -2.30 -0.29 16.68
N SER A 26 -1.73 -0.84 17.75
CA SER A 26 -0.51 -1.67 17.68
C SER A 26 -0.68 -2.99 16.91
N THR A 27 -1.93 -3.45 16.71
CA THR A 27 -2.24 -4.62 15.87
C THR A 27 -2.38 -4.29 14.38
N LEU A 28 -2.31 -3.02 13.97
CA LEU A 28 -2.31 -2.65 12.56
C LEU A 28 -1.00 -3.10 11.88
N PRO A 29 -1.06 -3.54 10.62
CA PRO A 29 0.12 -3.99 9.89
C PRO A 29 1.13 -2.85 9.69
N SER A 30 2.41 -3.18 9.79
CA SER A 30 3.50 -2.20 9.69
C SER A 30 3.89 -1.86 8.25
N ASN A 31 3.58 -2.74 7.29
CA ASN A 31 3.86 -2.54 5.88
C ASN A 31 2.73 -3.09 4.99
N ARG A 32 2.74 -2.70 3.71
CA ARG A 32 1.72 -3.08 2.71
C ARG A 32 1.68 -4.59 2.48
N TRP A 33 2.82 -5.27 2.49
CA TRP A 33 2.89 -6.73 2.40
C TRP A 33 2.20 -7.46 3.56
N GLN A 34 2.38 -7.00 4.79
CA GLN A 34 1.67 -7.53 5.96
C GLN A 34 0.17 -7.23 5.86
N LEU A 35 -0.21 -6.04 5.41
CA LEU A 35 -1.61 -5.65 5.19
C LEU A 35 -2.30 -6.55 4.17
N PHE A 36 -1.61 -6.89 3.07
CA PHE A 36 -2.10 -7.85 2.09
C PHE A 36 -2.45 -9.19 2.74
N TRP A 37 -1.51 -9.76 3.51
CA TRP A 37 -1.73 -11.05 4.18
C TRP A 37 -2.77 -11.00 5.29
N ASP A 38 -2.85 -9.88 6.01
CA ASP A 38 -3.87 -9.63 7.04
C ASP A 38 -5.28 -9.61 6.43
N ILE A 39 -5.46 -8.92 5.30
CA ILE A 39 -6.75 -8.91 4.58
C ILE A 39 -7.05 -10.29 3.99
N MET A 40 -6.06 -10.93 3.34
CA MET A 40 -6.22 -12.24 2.72
C MET A 40 -6.65 -13.31 3.72
N LYS A 41 -6.05 -13.35 4.92
CA LYS A 41 -6.34 -14.37 5.93
C LYS A 41 -7.47 -13.95 6.88
N GLY A 42 -7.46 -12.71 7.36
CA GLY A 42 -8.40 -12.20 8.34
C GLY A 42 -9.77 -11.82 7.78
N ARG A 43 -9.86 -11.52 6.47
CA ARG A 43 -11.11 -11.08 5.81
C ARG A 43 -11.47 -11.92 4.58
N PHE A 44 -10.99 -13.17 4.52
CA PHE A 44 -11.17 -14.07 3.37
C PHE A 44 -12.64 -14.22 2.91
N GLY A 45 -13.57 -14.42 3.86
CA GLY A 45 -14.99 -14.56 3.53
C GLY A 45 -15.60 -13.31 2.85
N ARG A 46 -15.09 -12.11 3.17
CA ARG A 46 -15.50 -10.88 2.49
C ARG A 46 -14.93 -10.82 1.08
N LEU A 47 -13.68 -11.24 0.88
CA LEU A 47 -13.07 -11.33 -0.45
C LEU A 47 -13.84 -12.30 -1.35
N MET A 48 -14.25 -13.47 -0.84
CA MET A 48 -15.09 -14.41 -1.59
C MET A 48 -16.43 -13.79 -2.00
N LEU A 49 -17.08 -13.04 -1.12
CA LEU A 49 -18.35 -12.38 -1.45
C LEU A 49 -18.16 -11.29 -2.50
N VAL A 50 -17.11 -10.48 -2.39
CA VAL A 50 -16.74 -9.49 -3.41
C VAL A 50 -16.43 -10.18 -4.74
N ASN A 51 -15.74 -11.31 -4.72
CA ASN A 51 -15.45 -12.12 -5.89
C ASN A 51 -16.73 -12.57 -6.57
N LEU A 52 -17.68 -13.14 -5.82
CA LEU A 52 -18.95 -13.62 -6.37
C LEU A 52 -19.77 -12.48 -7.00
N LEU A 53 -19.90 -11.35 -6.31
CA LEU A 53 -20.61 -10.18 -6.83
C LEU A 53 -19.97 -9.65 -8.13
N THR A 54 -18.64 -9.62 -8.17
CA THR A 54 -17.90 -9.23 -9.36
C THR A 54 -18.11 -10.26 -10.48
N LEU A 55 -17.98 -11.55 -10.17
CA LEU A 55 -18.08 -12.66 -11.12
C LEU A 55 -19.43 -12.67 -11.84
N VAL A 56 -20.53 -12.38 -11.14
CA VAL A 56 -21.87 -12.26 -11.76
C VAL A 56 -21.87 -11.26 -12.91
N THR A 57 -21.19 -10.12 -12.77
CA THR A 57 -21.09 -9.12 -13.84
C THR A 57 -20.16 -9.54 -14.98
N PHE A 58 -19.26 -10.50 -14.74
CA PHE A 58 -18.39 -11.08 -15.77
C PHE A 58 -19.08 -12.19 -16.57
N VAL A 59 -20.23 -12.71 -16.13
CA VAL A 59 -20.95 -13.81 -16.82
C VAL A 59 -21.16 -13.52 -18.31
N PRO A 60 -21.63 -12.33 -18.75
CA PRO A 60 -21.79 -12.05 -20.18
C PRO A 60 -20.47 -12.15 -20.95
N LEU A 61 -19.37 -11.64 -20.39
CA LEU A 61 -18.04 -11.71 -21.01
C LEU A 61 -17.53 -13.16 -21.10
N ILE A 62 -17.75 -13.95 -20.05
CA ILE A 62 -17.42 -15.39 -20.00
C ILE A 62 -18.22 -16.16 -21.06
N LEU A 63 -19.52 -15.89 -21.18
CA LEU A 63 -20.39 -16.53 -22.18
C LEU A 63 -19.94 -16.19 -23.61
N VAL A 64 -19.59 -14.93 -23.89
CA VAL A 64 -19.03 -14.53 -25.20
C VAL A 64 -17.72 -15.27 -25.47
N TYR A 65 -16.84 -15.41 -24.47
CA TYR A 65 -15.58 -16.15 -24.61
C TYR A 65 -15.82 -17.63 -24.90
N ILE A 66 -16.71 -18.30 -24.15
CA ILE A 66 -17.07 -19.71 -24.38
C ILE A 66 -17.71 -19.87 -25.75
N TRP A 67 -18.61 -18.97 -26.15
CA TRP A 67 -19.25 -19.02 -27.45
C TRP A 67 -18.21 -18.89 -28.58
N ARG A 68 -17.26 -17.97 -28.45
CA ARG A 68 -16.13 -17.86 -29.39
C ARG A 68 -15.35 -19.16 -29.47
N LEU A 69 -14.99 -19.76 -28.33
CA LEU A 69 -14.27 -21.04 -28.31
C LEU A 69 -15.05 -22.14 -29.05
N MET A 70 -16.34 -22.27 -28.79
CA MET A 70 -17.19 -23.28 -29.46
C MET A 70 -17.28 -23.05 -30.97
N VAL A 71 -17.46 -21.81 -31.42
CA VAL A 71 -17.54 -21.48 -32.85
C VAL A 71 -16.21 -21.78 -33.55
N VAL A 72 -15.08 -21.34 -32.97
CA VAL A 72 -13.75 -21.60 -33.55
C VAL A 72 -13.45 -23.10 -33.57
N SER A 73 -13.75 -23.84 -32.50
CA SER A 73 -13.57 -25.29 -32.46
C SER A 73 -14.45 -26.02 -33.49
N ALA A 74 -15.72 -25.64 -33.63
CA ALA A 74 -16.63 -26.25 -34.61
C ALA A 74 -16.15 -26.02 -36.05
N GLN A 75 -15.72 -24.79 -36.36
CA GLN A 75 -15.19 -24.46 -37.69
C GLN A 75 -13.86 -25.15 -37.98
N ASN A 76 -13.01 -25.38 -36.98
CA ASN A 76 -11.79 -26.17 -37.17
C ASN A 76 -12.07 -27.66 -37.42
N ILE A 77 -13.22 -28.19 -37.01
CA ILE A 77 -13.61 -29.60 -37.24
C ILE A 77 -14.33 -29.77 -38.58
N ILE A 78 -15.25 -28.86 -38.89
CA ILE A 78 -16.17 -28.96 -40.04
C ILE A 78 -15.62 -28.22 -41.27
N GLY A 79 -14.76 -27.22 -41.06
CA GLY A 79 -14.30 -26.33 -42.11
C GLY A 79 -13.47 -27.05 -43.18
N PRO A 80 -13.53 -26.59 -44.44
CA PRO A 80 -12.83 -27.19 -45.58
C PRO A 80 -11.30 -27.12 -45.51
N PHE A 81 -10.77 -26.49 -44.45
CA PHE A 81 -9.35 -26.32 -44.11
C PHE A 81 -8.93 -27.09 -42.85
N GLY A 82 -9.86 -27.72 -42.12
CA GLY A 82 -9.63 -28.31 -40.79
C GLY A 82 -9.54 -29.84 -40.74
N SER A 83 -10.14 -30.54 -41.72
CA SER A 83 -10.01 -31.99 -41.90
C SER A 83 -9.12 -32.28 -43.10
N GLY A 84 -8.09 -33.11 -42.91
CA GLY A 84 -7.09 -33.43 -43.94
C GLY A 84 -7.69 -33.64 -45.33
N LEU A 85 -7.11 -32.94 -46.32
CA LEU A 85 -7.32 -33.15 -47.75
C LEU A 85 -7.27 -34.65 -48.05
N GLY A 86 -8.43 -35.34 -48.12
CA GLY A 86 -8.43 -36.76 -48.47
C GLY A 86 -9.62 -37.63 -48.04
N VAL A 87 -10.48 -37.22 -47.10
CA VAL A 87 -11.64 -38.05 -46.72
C VAL A 87 -12.92 -37.21 -46.62
N GLY A 88 -13.80 -37.34 -47.62
CA GLY A 88 -15.20 -36.93 -47.53
C GLY A 88 -15.57 -35.52 -48.03
N TYR A 89 -14.61 -34.65 -48.33
CA TYR A 89 -14.89 -33.34 -48.94
C TYR A 89 -14.43 -33.31 -50.41
N PRO A 90 -15.25 -32.78 -51.34
CA PRO A 90 -14.79 -32.52 -52.70
C PRO A 90 -13.58 -31.57 -52.66
N VAL A 91 -12.66 -31.70 -53.61
CA VAL A 91 -11.54 -30.74 -53.77
C VAL A 91 -12.15 -29.37 -54.04
N ILE A 92 -12.20 -28.53 -53.01
CA ILE A 92 -12.68 -27.15 -53.12
C ILE A 92 -11.53 -26.34 -53.72
N PRO A 93 -11.66 -25.80 -54.94
CA PRO A 93 -10.67 -24.87 -55.46
C PRO A 93 -10.63 -23.61 -54.58
N ASP A 94 -9.45 -23.02 -54.43
CA ASP A 94 -9.24 -21.72 -53.77
C ASP A 94 -9.53 -21.65 -52.25
N VAL A 95 -8.99 -22.62 -51.49
CA VAL A 95 -9.02 -22.60 -50.00
C VAL A 95 -7.94 -21.71 -49.37
N VAL A 96 -7.09 -21.08 -50.19
CA VAL A 96 -5.99 -20.21 -49.72
C VAL A 96 -6.57 -18.98 -49.02
N GLY A 97 -6.14 -18.72 -47.79
CA GLY A 97 -6.64 -17.60 -47.00
C GLY A 97 -8.03 -17.79 -46.38
N MET A 98 -8.77 -18.87 -46.69
CA MET A 98 -10.15 -19.08 -46.22
C MET A 98 -10.23 -19.22 -44.69
N ALA A 99 -9.26 -19.91 -44.08
CA ALA A 99 -9.16 -20.05 -42.63
C ALA A 99 -8.93 -18.69 -41.95
N GLN A 100 -8.03 -17.86 -42.51
CA GLN A 100 -7.70 -16.53 -42.00
C GLN A 100 -8.88 -15.56 -42.17
N TRP A 101 -9.61 -15.64 -43.28
CA TRP A 101 -10.82 -14.86 -43.51
C TRP A 101 -11.92 -15.21 -42.50
N THR A 102 -12.13 -16.50 -42.25
CA THR A 102 -13.11 -16.97 -41.26
C THR A 102 -12.72 -16.49 -39.85
N ALA A 103 -11.44 -16.60 -39.49
CA ALA A 103 -10.93 -16.10 -38.22
C ALA A 103 -11.13 -14.57 -38.07
N PHE A 104 -10.88 -13.79 -39.13
CA PHE A 104 -11.11 -12.36 -39.16
C PHE A 104 -12.59 -12.01 -38.92
N GLN A 105 -13.53 -12.68 -39.62
CA GLN A 105 -14.96 -12.44 -39.46
C GLN A 105 -15.46 -12.77 -38.05
N ASN A 106 -15.05 -13.91 -37.49
CA ASN A 106 -15.41 -14.29 -36.13
C ASN A 106 -14.88 -13.27 -35.12
N ASP A 107 -13.60 -12.90 -35.23
CA ASP A 107 -12.97 -12.02 -34.25
C ASP A 107 -13.50 -10.60 -34.36
N LEU A 108 -13.93 -10.15 -35.54
CA LEU A 108 -14.68 -8.90 -35.68
C LEU A 108 -15.94 -8.91 -34.81
N LEU A 109 -16.74 -9.98 -34.86
CA LEU A 109 -17.94 -10.11 -34.04
C LEU A 109 -17.60 -10.25 -32.54
N PHE A 110 -16.74 -11.20 -32.18
CA PHE A 110 -16.50 -11.55 -30.79
C PHE A 110 -15.73 -10.49 -30.02
N PHE A 111 -14.75 -9.81 -30.63
CA PHE A 111 -14.08 -8.71 -29.96
C PHE A 111 -14.97 -7.47 -29.84
N ALA A 112 -15.93 -7.26 -30.75
CA ALA A 112 -16.95 -6.22 -30.57
C ALA A 112 -17.87 -6.55 -29.38
N LEU A 113 -18.27 -7.82 -29.25
CA LEU A 113 -19.03 -8.30 -28.08
C LEU A 113 -18.21 -8.23 -26.77
N PHE A 114 -16.88 -8.37 -26.82
CA PHE A 114 -16.03 -8.14 -25.64
C PHE A 114 -16.04 -6.69 -25.17
N ILE A 115 -16.25 -5.71 -26.04
CA ILE A 115 -16.45 -4.31 -25.61
C ILE A 115 -17.73 -4.21 -24.79
N ALA A 116 -18.85 -4.74 -25.31
CA ALA A 116 -20.13 -4.73 -24.60
C ALA A 116 -20.07 -5.52 -23.28
N GLY A 117 -19.52 -6.73 -23.30
CA GLY A 117 -19.32 -7.57 -22.11
C GLY A 117 -18.36 -6.94 -21.11
N GLY A 118 -17.33 -6.24 -21.57
CA GLY A 118 -16.38 -5.49 -20.74
C GLY A 118 -17.04 -4.34 -20.01
N LEU A 119 -17.92 -3.57 -20.67
CA LEU A 119 -18.67 -2.49 -20.03
C LEU A 119 -19.63 -3.01 -18.94
N ILE A 120 -20.21 -4.21 -19.13
CA ILE A 120 -20.99 -4.87 -18.07
C ILE A 120 -20.08 -5.31 -16.92
N ALA A 121 -18.93 -5.91 -17.22
CA ALA A 121 -17.94 -6.30 -16.22
C ALA A 121 -17.39 -5.09 -15.43
N ALA A 122 -17.33 -3.90 -16.04
CA ALA A 122 -16.93 -2.66 -15.38
C ALA A 122 -17.82 -2.31 -14.18
N VAL A 123 -19.10 -2.73 -14.19
CA VAL A 123 -20.01 -2.61 -13.03
C VAL A 123 -19.40 -3.36 -11.84
N GLY A 124 -19.03 -4.62 -12.01
CA GLY A 124 -18.46 -5.41 -10.93
C GLY A 124 -17.09 -4.93 -10.48
N ILE A 125 -16.23 -4.53 -11.43
CA ILE A 125 -14.91 -3.97 -11.13
C ILE A 125 -15.06 -2.70 -10.28
N SER A 126 -15.99 -1.81 -10.61
CA SER A 126 -16.25 -0.58 -9.88
C SER A 126 -16.69 -0.82 -8.43
N GLY A 127 -17.62 -1.76 -8.22
CA GLY A 127 -18.09 -2.13 -6.89
C GLY A 127 -17.02 -2.87 -6.07
N GLY A 128 -16.35 -3.85 -6.68
CA GLY A 128 -15.36 -4.69 -6.01
C GLY A 128 -14.10 -3.93 -5.61
N MET A 129 -13.55 -3.11 -6.51
CA MET A 129 -12.37 -2.29 -6.22
C MET A 129 -12.66 -1.21 -5.17
N TYR A 130 -13.88 -0.66 -5.12
CA TYR A 130 -14.27 0.28 -4.05
C TYR A 130 -14.24 -0.39 -2.67
N ILE A 131 -14.77 -1.60 -2.57
CA ILE A 131 -14.75 -2.38 -1.32
C ILE A 131 -13.31 -2.72 -0.93
N ILE A 132 -12.51 -3.19 -1.88
CA ILE A 132 -11.12 -3.58 -1.62
C ILE A 132 -10.29 -2.38 -1.18
N ARG A 133 -10.50 -1.20 -1.77
CA ARG A 133 -9.92 0.05 -1.27
C ARG A 133 -10.24 0.28 0.21
N ASN A 134 -11.52 0.18 0.57
CA ASN A 134 -11.95 0.42 1.94
C ASN A 134 -11.43 -0.67 2.89
N LEU A 135 -11.24 -1.92 2.41
CA LEU A 135 -10.61 -3.00 3.16
C LEU A 135 -9.16 -2.66 3.48
N ILE A 136 -8.41 -2.15 2.49
CA ILE A 136 -7.03 -1.69 2.64
C ILE A 136 -6.94 -0.51 3.60
N TRP A 137 -7.92 0.39 3.60
CA TRP A 137 -8.00 1.48 4.56
C TRP A 137 -8.50 1.05 5.95
N THR A 138 -8.73 -0.25 6.17
CA THR A 138 -9.24 -0.83 7.42
C THR A 138 -10.59 -0.27 7.87
N GLU A 139 -11.35 0.35 6.96
CA GLU A 139 -12.67 0.89 7.25
C GLU A 139 -13.68 -0.27 7.49
N GLY A 140 -14.73 0.03 8.26
CA GLY A 140 -15.88 -0.88 8.42
C GLY A 140 -16.67 -0.94 7.12
N ILE A 141 -16.99 -2.16 6.64
CA ILE A 141 -17.58 -2.35 5.30
C ILE A 141 -18.76 -3.30 5.37
N PHE A 142 -19.86 -2.86 4.77
CA PHE A 142 -21.03 -3.68 4.47
C PHE A 142 -21.01 -4.03 2.99
N VAL A 143 -20.60 -5.26 2.66
CA VAL A 143 -20.21 -5.64 1.29
C VAL A 143 -21.29 -5.31 0.25
N ALA A 144 -22.56 -5.67 0.46
CA ALA A 144 -23.62 -5.42 -0.54
C ALA A 144 -23.90 -3.93 -0.77
N ASN A 145 -24.10 -3.16 0.30
CA ASN A 145 -24.43 -1.73 0.20
C ASN A 145 -23.25 -0.91 -0.32
N ASP A 146 -22.04 -1.24 0.12
CA ASP A 146 -20.82 -0.57 -0.35
C ASP A 146 -20.48 -0.95 -1.80
N PHE A 147 -20.86 -2.14 -2.28
CA PHE A 147 -20.70 -2.52 -3.68
C PHE A 147 -21.50 -1.59 -4.59
N VAL A 148 -22.80 -1.43 -4.32
CA VAL A 148 -23.69 -0.54 -5.09
C VAL A 148 -23.24 0.92 -4.99
N ARG A 149 -22.79 1.34 -3.80
CA ARG A 149 -22.21 2.69 -3.61
C ARG A 149 -20.94 2.87 -4.45
N GLY A 150 -20.09 1.85 -4.54
CA GLY A 150 -18.89 1.83 -5.37
C GLY A 150 -19.21 1.95 -6.85
N ILE A 151 -20.22 1.22 -7.33
CA ILE A 151 -20.73 1.32 -8.71
C ILE A 151 -21.14 2.77 -9.01
N ARG A 152 -22.05 3.34 -8.23
CA ARG A 152 -22.59 4.68 -8.50
C ARG A 152 -21.52 5.79 -8.51
N ARG A 153 -20.42 5.60 -7.76
CA ARG A 153 -19.37 6.61 -7.64
C ARG A 153 -18.31 6.51 -8.73
N ASN A 154 -17.92 5.30 -9.11
CA ASN A 154 -16.71 5.09 -9.92
C ASN A 154 -16.98 4.44 -11.28
N PHE A 155 -18.23 4.10 -11.60
CA PHE A 155 -18.57 3.35 -12.81
C PHE A 155 -17.97 3.99 -14.07
N TRP A 156 -18.09 5.30 -14.25
CA TRP A 156 -17.59 5.99 -15.45
C TRP A 156 -16.07 5.88 -15.60
N ASN A 157 -15.30 6.05 -14.52
CA ASN A 157 -13.85 5.97 -14.57
C ASN A 157 -13.37 4.54 -14.89
N VAL A 158 -14.07 3.54 -14.35
CA VAL A 158 -13.76 2.12 -14.61
C VAL A 158 -14.22 1.70 -16.00
N ALA A 159 -15.40 2.14 -16.43
CA ALA A 159 -15.95 1.88 -17.76
C ALA A 159 -15.05 2.48 -18.84
N GLU A 160 -14.52 3.69 -18.64
CA GLU A 160 -13.56 4.31 -19.56
C GLU A 160 -12.28 3.46 -19.68
N ALA A 161 -11.70 3.04 -18.56
CA ALA A 161 -10.50 2.20 -18.56
C ALA A 161 -10.72 0.87 -19.28
N VAL A 162 -11.86 0.21 -19.00
CA VAL A 162 -12.23 -1.06 -19.63
C VAL A 162 -12.55 -0.87 -21.11
N PHE A 163 -13.22 0.23 -21.47
CA PHE A 163 -13.52 0.58 -22.87
C PHE A 163 -12.24 0.81 -23.67
N LEU A 164 -11.32 1.63 -23.18
CA LEU A 164 -10.05 1.88 -23.88
C LEU A 164 -9.24 0.59 -24.06
N PHE A 165 -9.21 -0.28 -23.05
CA PHE A 165 -8.54 -1.57 -23.12
C PHE A 165 -9.20 -2.52 -24.14
N THR A 166 -10.52 -2.71 -24.05
CA THR A 166 -11.26 -3.61 -24.95
C THR A 166 -11.31 -3.09 -26.39
N LEU A 167 -11.37 -1.77 -26.59
CA LEU A 167 -11.24 -1.14 -27.91
C LEU A 167 -9.84 -1.36 -28.50
N THR A 168 -8.79 -1.20 -27.70
CA THR A 168 -7.41 -1.46 -28.14
C THR A 168 -7.23 -2.93 -28.49
N LEU A 169 -7.77 -3.85 -27.69
CA LEU A 169 -7.81 -5.28 -28.00
C LEU A 169 -8.54 -5.56 -29.31
N PHE A 170 -9.71 -4.97 -29.52
CA PHE A 170 -10.51 -5.12 -30.74
C PHE A 170 -9.73 -4.67 -31.98
N VAL A 171 -9.16 -3.47 -31.95
CA VAL A 171 -8.36 -2.95 -33.08
C VAL A 171 -7.13 -3.82 -33.31
N ALA A 172 -6.37 -4.15 -32.26
CA ALA A 172 -5.16 -4.94 -32.40
C ALA A 172 -5.43 -6.33 -32.97
N GLN A 173 -6.49 -7.01 -32.53
CA GLN A 173 -6.80 -8.34 -33.05
C GLN A 173 -7.44 -8.34 -34.43
N THR A 174 -8.37 -7.42 -34.70
CA THR A 174 -8.99 -7.35 -36.03
C THR A 174 -7.96 -6.97 -37.09
N MET A 175 -7.09 -5.99 -36.82
CA MET A 175 -6.00 -5.63 -37.73
C MET A 175 -4.96 -6.75 -37.84
N GLY A 176 -4.67 -7.45 -36.74
CA GLY A 176 -3.75 -8.58 -36.75
C GLY A 176 -4.24 -9.76 -37.60
N ASN A 177 -5.54 -10.06 -37.53
CA ASN A 177 -6.17 -11.10 -38.35
C ASN A 177 -6.33 -10.69 -39.81
N LEU A 178 -6.62 -9.41 -40.06
CA LEU A 178 -6.63 -8.87 -41.42
C LEU A 178 -5.23 -9.01 -42.06
N ALA A 179 -4.17 -8.71 -41.30
CA ALA A 179 -2.81 -8.93 -41.75
C ALA A 179 -2.51 -10.41 -42.03
N ASN A 180 -2.99 -11.34 -41.18
CA ASN A 180 -2.85 -12.78 -41.46
C ASN A 180 -3.52 -13.20 -42.77
N TRP A 181 -4.69 -12.64 -43.07
CA TRP A 181 -5.41 -12.91 -44.30
C TRP A 181 -4.67 -12.38 -45.53
N CYS A 182 -4.20 -11.13 -45.49
CA CYS A 182 -3.40 -10.56 -46.58
C CYS A 182 -2.10 -11.33 -46.80
N ILE A 183 -1.45 -11.82 -45.74
CA ILE A 183 -0.23 -12.65 -45.84
C ILE A 183 -0.57 -13.99 -46.50
N ALA A 184 -1.70 -14.61 -46.15
CA ALA A 184 -2.11 -15.88 -46.73
C ALA A 184 -2.40 -15.79 -48.24
N LEU A 185 -2.85 -14.63 -48.72
CA LEU A 185 -3.11 -14.35 -50.13
C LEU A 185 -1.86 -13.85 -50.90
N ASP A 186 -0.70 -13.76 -50.24
CA ASP A 186 0.54 -13.21 -50.80
C ASP A 186 0.40 -11.77 -51.34
N ILE A 187 -0.53 -11.00 -50.76
CA ILE A 187 -0.77 -9.58 -51.08
C ILE A 187 -0.27 -8.64 -49.98
N ALA A 188 0.20 -9.18 -48.84
CA ALA A 188 0.64 -8.37 -47.72
C ALA A 188 2.05 -7.81 -47.91
N PRO A 189 2.24 -6.50 -47.77
CA PRO A 189 3.57 -5.92 -47.64
C PRO A 189 4.21 -6.27 -46.28
N THR A 190 5.54 -6.39 -46.24
CA THR A 190 6.33 -6.80 -45.07
C THR A 190 6.06 -6.00 -43.79
N TRP A 191 5.67 -4.72 -43.91
CA TRP A 191 5.36 -3.86 -42.76
C TRP A 191 4.11 -4.32 -41.97
N MET A 192 3.19 -5.07 -42.59
CA MET A 192 2.02 -5.61 -41.89
C MET A 192 2.41 -6.62 -40.80
N LEU A 193 3.48 -7.39 -41.01
CA LEU A 193 4.00 -8.29 -39.98
C LEU A 193 4.51 -7.52 -38.75
N VAL A 194 5.24 -6.43 -38.97
CA VAL A 194 5.76 -5.55 -37.91
C VAL A 194 4.60 -4.92 -37.14
N SER A 195 3.54 -4.49 -37.84
CA SER A 195 2.35 -3.89 -37.21
C SER A 195 1.65 -4.82 -36.21
N LYS A 196 1.68 -6.15 -36.43
CA LYS A 196 1.12 -7.13 -35.50
C LYS A 196 1.86 -7.15 -34.17
N ILE A 197 3.19 -7.15 -34.21
CA ILE A 197 4.04 -7.15 -33.01
C ILE A 197 3.79 -5.87 -32.22
N VAL A 198 3.76 -4.72 -32.93
CA VAL A 198 3.44 -3.42 -32.33
C VAL A 198 2.04 -3.43 -31.68
N GLY A 199 1.05 -4.03 -32.34
CA GLY A 199 -0.31 -4.17 -31.82
C GLY A 199 -0.36 -4.93 -30.48
N TYR A 200 0.35 -6.05 -30.36
CA TYR A 200 0.42 -6.80 -29.10
C TYR A 200 1.14 -6.03 -27.99
N VAL A 201 2.19 -5.28 -28.32
CA VAL A 201 2.88 -4.40 -27.37
C VAL A 201 1.93 -3.29 -26.89
N LEU A 202 1.17 -2.67 -27.80
CA LEU A 202 0.18 -1.65 -27.45
C LEU A 202 -0.92 -2.19 -26.55
N VAL A 203 -1.41 -3.41 -26.79
CA VAL A 203 -2.38 -4.08 -25.92
C VAL A 203 -1.79 -4.31 -24.52
N ALA A 204 -0.56 -4.80 -24.43
CA ALA A 204 0.10 -5.03 -23.15
C ALA A 204 0.26 -3.72 -22.37
N LEU A 205 0.73 -2.66 -23.03
CA LEU A 205 0.85 -1.32 -22.43
C LEU A 205 -0.51 -0.76 -22.01
N MET A 206 -1.53 -0.88 -22.86
CA MET A 206 -2.89 -0.42 -22.54
C MET A 206 -3.47 -1.20 -21.36
N GLY A 207 -3.16 -2.50 -21.22
CA GLY A 207 -3.54 -3.28 -20.04
C GLY A 207 -2.97 -2.69 -18.75
N LEU A 208 -1.68 -2.34 -18.75
CA LEU A 208 -1.04 -1.68 -17.60
C LEU A 208 -1.64 -0.30 -17.32
N ILE A 209 -1.90 0.49 -18.36
CA ILE A 209 -2.52 1.82 -18.23
C ILE A 209 -3.94 1.70 -17.68
N ALA A 210 -4.74 0.75 -18.18
CA ALA A 210 -6.11 0.53 -17.72
C ALA A 210 -6.16 0.14 -16.24
N LEU A 211 -5.25 -0.71 -15.78
CA LEU A 211 -5.12 -1.03 -14.36
C LEU A 211 -4.82 0.24 -13.52
N TRP A 212 -3.95 1.13 -14.00
CA TRP A 212 -3.69 2.42 -13.35
C TRP A 212 -4.87 3.40 -13.40
N MET A 213 -5.62 3.43 -14.50
CA MET A 213 -6.84 4.24 -14.60
C MET A 213 -7.89 3.78 -13.60
N ILE A 214 -8.06 2.46 -13.40
CA ILE A 214 -8.99 1.92 -12.41
C ILE A 214 -8.57 2.36 -11.01
N SER A 215 -7.28 2.22 -10.63
CA SER A 215 -6.83 2.60 -9.29
C SER A 215 -6.94 4.11 -9.07
N LEU A 216 -6.49 4.95 -10.00
CA LEU A 216 -6.60 6.41 -9.89
C LEU A 216 -8.07 6.87 -9.84
N GLY A 217 -8.91 6.33 -10.72
CA GLY A 217 -10.31 6.71 -10.85
C GLY A 217 -11.16 6.35 -9.63
N ILE A 218 -10.72 5.40 -8.82
CA ILE A 218 -11.41 5.01 -7.58
C ILE A 218 -10.91 5.83 -6.39
N ASN A 219 -9.67 6.29 -6.38
CA ASN A 219 -9.11 7.06 -5.27
C ASN A 219 -9.30 8.56 -5.42
N TYR A 220 -9.29 9.06 -6.67
CA TYR A 220 -9.29 10.47 -6.98
C TYR A 220 -10.37 10.79 -8.01
N LYS A 221 -11.05 11.92 -7.80
CA LYS A 221 -11.96 12.47 -8.81
C LYS A 221 -11.13 13.18 -9.88
N GLN A 222 -11.08 12.60 -11.08
CA GLN A 222 -10.35 13.14 -12.22
C GLN A 222 -11.24 13.09 -13.46
N GLY A 223 -11.04 14.02 -14.39
CA GLY A 223 -11.68 13.93 -15.71
C GLY A 223 -11.03 12.87 -16.60
N PRO A 224 -11.69 12.42 -17.69
CA PRO A 224 -11.22 11.34 -18.57
C PRO A 224 -9.77 11.49 -19.06
N TRP A 225 -9.47 12.63 -19.68
CA TRP A 225 -8.12 12.91 -20.19
C TRP A 225 -7.06 12.99 -19.09
N ALA A 226 -7.41 13.59 -17.94
CA ALA A 226 -6.50 13.69 -16.81
C ALA A 226 -6.22 12.30 -16.22
N LEU A 227 -7.25 11.45 -16.13
CA LEU A 227 -7.14 10.08 -15.66
C LEU A 227 -6.19 9.26 -16.55
N PHE A 228 -6.40 9.31 -17.86
CA PHE A 228 -5.54 8.63 -18.82
C PHE A 228 -4.09 9.12 -18.75
N ARG A 229 -3.87 10.45 -18.82
CA ARG A 229 -2.52 11.04 -18.73
C ARG A 229 -1.82 10.64 -17.43
N ASN A 230 -2.51 10.73 -16.29
CA ASN A 230 -1.94 10.39 -14.99
C ASN A 230 -1.64 8.90 -14.88
N ALA A 231 -2.48 8.04 -15.45
CA ALA A 231 -2.25 6.60 -15.49
C ALA A 231 -1.00 6.25 -16.32
N VAL A 232 -0.79 6.91 -17.46
CA VAL A 232 0.44 6.77 -18.26
C VAL A 232 1.67 7.20 -17.47
N VAL A 233 1.61 8.37 -16.80
CA VAL A 233 2.72 8.87 -15.99
C VAL A 233 3.09 7.90 -14.86
N MET A 234 2.09 7.36 -14.16
CA MET A 234 2.33 6.37 -13.09
C MET A 234 2.89 5.05 -13.64
N GLY A 235 2.33 4.56 -14.75
CA GLY A 235 2.78 3.32 -15.40
C GLY A 235 4.22 3.40 -15.89
N VAL A 236 4.63 4.53 -16.48
CA VAL A 236 6.01 4.74 -16.94
C VAL A 236 6.94 5.03 -15.77
N GLY A 237 6.53 5.88 -14.82
CA GLY A 237 7.35 6.27 -13.67
C GLY A 237 7.67 5.12 -12.71
N THR A 238 6.86 4.06 -12.72
CA THR A 238 7.06 2.86 -11.88
C THR A 238 7.06 1.57 -12.70
N LEU A 239 7.52 1.61 -13.95
CA LEU A 239 7.38 0.52 -14.93
C LEU A 239 7.87 -0.85 -14.41
N PRO A 240 9.08 -1.00 -13.81
CA PRO A 240 9.52 -2.30 -13.33
C PRO A 240 8.59 -2.89 -12.27
N GLN A 241 8.14 -2.06 -11.32
CA GLN A 241 7.19 -2.49 -10.29
C GLN A 241 5.81 -2.75 -10.86
N THR A 242 5.34 -1.91 -11.78
CA THR A 242 4.05 -2.05 -12.47
C THR A 242 3.97 -3.39 -13.19
N VAL A 243 5.01 -3.76 -13.96
CA VAL A 243 5.07 -5.04 -14.67
C VAL A 243 5.10 -6.20 -13.69
N PHE A 244 5.93 -6.12 -12.64
CA PHE A 244 6.02 -7.16 -11.62
C PHE A 244 4.69 -7.40 -10.90
N PHE A 245 4.02 -6.35 -10.44
CA PHE A 245 2.75 -6.48 -9.72
C PHE A 245 1.58 -6.79 -10.64
N ALA A 246 1.59 -6.35 -11.90
CA ALA A 246 0.62 -6.80 -12.90
C ALA A 246 0.73 -8.31 -13.16
N PHE A 247 1.97 -8.83 -13.29
CA PHE A 247 2.21 -10.27 -13.40
C PHE A 247 1.73 -11.02 -12.15
N LEU A 248 2.07 -10.53 -10.95
CA LEU A 248 1.64 -11.12 -9.69
C LEU A 248 0.11 -11.15 -9.57
N ALA A 249 -0.56 -10.04 -9.91
CA ALA A 249 -2.01 -9.96 -9.93
C ALA A 249 -2.60 -10.95 -10.93
N ALA A 250 -2.00 -11.12 -12.11
CA ALA A 250 -2.48 -12.00 -13.18
C ALA A 250 -2.31 -13.50 -12.91
N ILE A 251 -1.63 -13.93 -11.83
CA ILE A 251 -1.38 -15.36 -11.54
C ILE A 251 -2.64 -16.25 -11.67
N PRO A 252 -3.80 -15.92 -11.08
CA PRO A 252 -5.00 -16.74 -11.23
C PRO A 252 -5.44 -16.93 -12.69
N VAL A 253 -5.28 -15.90 -13.51
CA VAL A 253 -5.60 -15.93 -14.93
C VAL A 253 -4.55 -16.75 -15.68
N LEU A 254 -3.27 -16.54 -15.41
CA LEU A 254 -2.16 -17.27 -16.06
C LEU A 254 -2.27 -18.79 -15.85
N LEU A 255 -2.72 -19.24 -14.68
CA LEU A 255 -2.96 -20.67 -14.42
C LEU A 255 -3.94 -21.31 -15.42
N MET A 256 -4.96 -20.57 -15.85
CA MET A 256 -5.95 -21.03 -16.83
C MET A 256 -5.37 -21.20 -18.24
N PHE A 257 -4.23 -20.57 -18.55
CA PHE A 257 -3.60 -20.60 -19.87
C PHE A 257 -2.35 -21.49 -19.93
N THR A 258 -2.07 -22.27 -18.89
CA THR A 258 -0.89 -23.16 -18.84
C THR A 258 -0.98 -24.37 -19.77
N GLY A 259 -2.18 -24.77 -20.21
CA GLY A 259 -2.41 -26.00 -20.99
C GLY A 259 -2.30 -27.30 -20.19
N ILE A 260 -1.90 -27.23 -18.92
CA ILE A 260 -1.75 -28.38 -18.03
C ILE A 260 -3.07 -28.56 -17.28
N GLY A 261 -3.80 -29.66 -17.56
CA GLY A 261 -5.19 -29.85 -17.13
C GLY A 261 -5.46 -29.61 -15.63
N PHE A 262 -4.58 -30.09 -14.75
CA PHE A 262 -4.74 -29.88 -13.30
C PHE A 262 -4.50 -28.42 -12.88
N LEU A 263 -3.55 -27.70 -13.50
CA LEU A 263 -3.29 -26.29 -13.22
C LEU A 263 -4.43 -25.40 -13.73
N VAL A 264 -4.99 -25.75 -14.90
CA VAL A 264 -6.19 -25.08 -15.44
C VAL A 264 -7.37 -25.25 -14.49
N ALA A 265 -7.60 -26.46 -13.98
CA ALA A 265 -8.66 -26.72 -13.00
C ALA A 265 -8.48 -25.90 -11.71
N ILE A 266 -7.24 -25.83 -11.19
CA ILE A 266 -6.90 -24.97 -10.04
C ILE A 266 -7.19 -23.50 -10.37
N GLY A 267 -6.76 -23.01 -11.54
CA GLY A 267 -7.02 -21.65 -11.99
C GLY A 267 -8.50 -21.31 -12.02
N ILE A 268 -9.34 -22.20 -12.57
CA ILE A 268 -10.79 -22.03 -12.60
C ILE A 268 -11.38 -21.99 -11.18
N ILE A 269 -11.00 -22.94 -10.30
CA ILE A 269 -11.49 -22.97 -8.92
C ILE A 269 -11.10 -21.68 -8.18
N VAL A 270 -9.85 -21.23 -8.34
CA VAL A 270 -9.38 -19.98 -7.74
C VAL A 270 -10.20 -18.80 -8.25
N MET A 271 -10.42 -18.70 -9.57
CA MET A 271 -11.24 -17.63 -10.15
C MET A 271 -12.67 -17.61 -9.64
N LEU A 272 -13.30 -18.78 -9.47
CA LEU A 272 -14.65 -18.90 -8.92
C LEU A 272 -14.73 -18.51 -7.44
N LEU A 273 -13.72 -18.86 -6.63
CA LEU A 273 -13.74 -18.62 -5.19
C LEU A 273 -13.31 -17.19 -4.82
N PHE A 274 -12.15 -16.73 -5.31
CA PHE A 274 -11.58 -15.44 -4.90
C PHE A 274 -10.64 -14.77 -5.92
N GLY A 275 -10.42 -15.33 -7.11
CA GLY A 275 -9.38 -14.88 -8.05
C GLY A 275 -9.55 -13.45 -8.57
N LEU A 276 -10.78 -13.00 -8.85
CA LEU A 276 -11.03 -11.60 -9.24
C LEU A 276 -10.76 -10.66 -8.08
N SER A 277 -11.21 -11.01 -6.87
CA SER A 277 -10.92 -10.21 -5.67
C SER A 277 -9.43 -10.18 -5.32
N TYR A 278 -8.69 -11.26 -5.62
CA TYR A 278 -7.24 -11.33 -5.47
C TYR A 278 -6.53 -10.37 -6.42
N ILE A 279 -6.87 -10.39 -7.72
CA ILE A 279 -6.31 -9.48 -8.73
C ILE A 279 -6.49 -8.04 -8.26
N MET A 280 -7.72 -7.71 -7.86
CA MET A 280 -8.06 -6.39 -7.34
C MET A 280 -7.28 -6.03 -6.06
N LEU A 281 -7.13 -6.96 -5.12
CA LEU A 281 -6.40 -6.71 -3.87
C LEU A 281 -4.91 -6.49 -4.10
N VAL A 282 -4.25 -7.35 -4.88
CA VAL A 282 -2.82 -7.20 -5.22
C VAL A 282 -2.58 -5.87 -5.91
N TRP A 283 -3.38 -5.57 -6.93
CA TRP A 283 -3.22 -4.32 -7.68
C TRP A 283 -3.51 -3.09 -6.83
N MET A 284 -4.58 -3.15 -6.03
CA MET A 284 -4.98 -2.00 -5.23
C MET A 284 -3.99 -1.73 -4.09
N ASP A 285 -3.48 -2.75 -3.41
CA ASP A 285 -2.48 -2.57 -2.35
C ASP A 285 -1.17 -1.97 -2.90
N TYR A 286 -0.70 -2.47 -4.05
CA TYR A 286 0.42 -1.88 -4.78
C TYR A 286 0.15 -0.42 -5.17
N SER A 287 -1.03 -0.12 -5.74
CA SER A 287 -1.36 1.23 -6.14
C SER A 287 -1.43 2.19 -4.95
N GLN A 288 -1.91 1.75 -3.78
CA GLN A 288 -1.92 2.55 -2.55
C GLN A 288 -0.52 2.88 -2.06
N TRP A 289 0.40 1.91 -2.13
CA TRP A 289 1.82 2.18 -1.88
C TRP A 289 2.37 3.27 -2.81
N ALA A 290 2.07 3.19 -4.10
CA ALA A 290 2.55 4.18 -5.07
C ALA A 290 1.90 5.54 -4.85
N PHE A 291 0.61 5.59 -4.50
CA PHE A 291 -0.09 6.82 -4.16
C PHE A 291 0.51 7.49 -2.93
N ASP A 292 0.80 6.72 -1.88
CA ASP A 292 1.45 7.25 -0.68
C ASP A 292 2.85 7.81 -0.94
N LYS A 293 3.58 7.22 -1.90
CA LYS A 293 4.94 7.62 -2.22
C LYS A 293 5.01 8.81 -3.19
N PHE A 294 4.13 8.85 -4.19
CA PHE A 294 4.26 9.76 -5.34
C PHE A 294 3.13 10.79 -5.48
N VAL A 295 1.93 10.52 -4.92
CA VAL A 295 0.73 11.35 -5.16
C VAL A 295 0.29 12.08 -3.90
N ASN A 296 -0.02 11.35 -2.83
CA ASN A 296 -0.57 11.86 -1.58
C ASN A 296 0.28 12.98 -0.93
N PRO A 297 1.63 12.92 -0.91
CA PRO A 297 2.45 14.00 -0.38
C PRO A 297 2.25 15.33 -1.12
N ASN A 298 2.04 15.28 -2.44
CA ASN A 298 1.90 16.47 -3.28
C ASN A 298 0.51 17.12 -3.18
N ILE A 299 -0.50 16.36 -2.73
CA ILE A 299 -1.90 16.81 -2.58
C ILE A 299 -2.22 17.12 -1.10
N GLY A 300 -1.32 16.83 -0.16
CA GLY A 300 -1.55 17.04 1.28
C GLY A 300 -2.55 16.06 1.90
N VAL A 301 -2.74 14.89 1.28
CA VAL A 301 -3.62 13.83 1.80
C VAL A 301 -2.84 12.91 2.75
N LYS A 302 -3.48 12.47 3.85
CA LYS A 302 -2.88 11.50 4.79
C LYS A 302 -2.33 10.27 4.06
N THR A 303 -1.03 10.03 4.20
CA THR A 303 -0.31 8.85 3.72
C THR A 303 -0.44 7.68 4.70
N GLY A 304 -0.23 6.45 4.23
CA GLY A 304 -0.13 5.28 5.11
C GLY A 304 -1.46 4.83 5.73
N ARG A 305 -2.61 5.14 5.09
CA ARG A 305 -3.91 4.69 5.58
C ARG A 305 -3.97 3.16 5.66
N GLY A 306 -4.51 2.67 6.78
CA GLY A 306 -4.60 1.24 7.09
C GLY A 306 -3.29 0.60 7.58
N LEU A 307 -2.21 1.39 7.72
CA LEU A 307 -0.96 0.96 8.33
C LEU A 307 -0.81 1.55 9.73
N TYR A 308 -0.04 0.87 10.57
CA TYR A 308 0.38 1.42 11.84
C TYR A 308 1.33 2.61 11.60
N SER A 309 0.89 3.81 11.97
CA SER A 309 1.77 4.98 12.03
C SER A 309 2.47 5.00 13.37
N ARG A 310 3.80 4.83 13.36
CA ARG A 310 4.62 5.09 14.55
C ARG A 310 4.57 6.58 14.85
N ASP A 311 3.90 6.98 15.93
CA ASP A 311 3.99 8.35 16.41
C ASP A 311 5.42 8.59 16.94
N PRO A 312 6.12 9.67 16.55
CA PRO A 312 7.48 9.97 17.03
C PRO A 312 7.60 10.10 18.56
N LYS A 313 6.46 10.19 19.28
CA LYS A 313 6.40 10.25 20.74
C LYS A 313 6.45 8.87 21.41
N GLU A 314 6.17 7.78 20.68
CA GLU A 314 6.19 6.41 21.20
C GLU A 314 7.60 5.78 21.17
N ASP A 315 8.52 6.33 20.36
CA ASP A 315 9.93 5.90 20.25
C ASP A 315 10.83 6.42 21.41
N LYS A 316 10.27 6.65 22.60
CA LYS A 316 11.09 6.87 23.81
C LYS A 316 11.77 5.58 24.32
N ILE A 317 11.48 4.42 23.73
CA ILE A 317 12.06 3.14 24.13
C ILE A 317 12.46 2.34 22.87
N GLY A 318 13.67 2.63 22.36
CA GLY A 318 14.48 1.63 21.64
C GLY A 318 14.43 1.61 20.11
N GLY A 319 15.50 2.13 19.49
CA GLY A 319 16.21 1.39 18.44
C GLY A 319 16.00 1.78 16.97
N SER A 320 16.94 2.58 16.47
CA SER A 320 17.40 2.73 15.08
C SER A 320 16.43 3.24 13.99
N ALA A 321 16.57 4.52 13.64
CA ALA A 321 16.05 5.10 12.41
C ALA A 321 17.16 5.24 11.33
N PRO A 322 16.89 4.96 10.04
CA PRO A 322 17.81 5.24 8.95
C PRO A 322 17.80 6.74 8.57
N ALA A 323 18.89 7.14 7.92
CA ALA A 323 19.22 8.52 7.61
C ALA A 323 18.41 9.09 6.43
N GLU A 324 17.93 10.33 6.55
CA GLU A 324 18.16 11.40 5.57
C GLU A 324 17.73 12.78 6.09
N SER A 325 18.37 13.80 5.53
CA SER A 325 18.54 15.16 6.04
C SER A 325 17.31 16.07 5.90
N SER A 326 16.78 16.58 7.02
CA SER A 326 15.86 17.72 7.03
C SER A 326 16.11 18.60 8.27
N ALA A 327 15.82 19.90 8.17
CA ALA A 327 15.98 20.88 9.24
C ALA A 327 15.24 20.47 10.54
N ALA A 328 14.10 19.81 10.40
CA ALA A 328 13.35 19.23 11.52
C ALA A 328 14.15 18.16 12.28
N MET A 329 15.03 17.43 11.61
CA MET A 329 15.91 16.43 12.25
C MET A 329 17.06 17.09 13.01
N ARG A 330 17.51 18.30 12.62
CA ARG A 330 18.46 19.09 13.42
C ARG A 330 17.81 19.56 14.73
N GLU A 331 16.59 20.07 14.66
CA GLU A 331 15.82 20.46 15.84
C GLU A 331 15.53 19.26 16.74
N TYR A 332 15.15 18.12 16.17
CA TYR A 332 14.93 16.88 16.92
C TYR A 332 16.21 16.38 17.61
N ARG A 333 17.36 16.41 16.93
CA ARG A 333 18.65 16.07 17.55
C ARG A 333 19.05 17.03 18.67
N ARG A 334 18.78 18.33 18.52
CA ARG A 334 18.99 19.32 19.60
C ARG A 334 18.10 19.02 20.81
N MET A 335 16.83 18.68 20.59
CA MET A 335 15.91 18.30 21.67
C MET A 335 16.38 17.02 22.40
N ILE A 336 16.89 16.01 21.69
CA ILE A 336 17.45 14.80 22.30
C ILE A 336 18.71 15.12 23.12
N LEU A 337 19.63 15.95 22.60
CA LEU A 337 20.84 16.32 23.33
C LEU A 337 20.53 17.17 24.56
N ALA A 338 19.56 18.08 24.46
CA ALA A 338 19.06 18.84 25.60
C ALA A 338 18.42 17.93 26.66
N GLN A 339 17.69 16.88 26.25
CA GLN A 339 17.16 15.86 27.16
C GLN A 339 18.25 14.95 27.75
N GLY A 340 19.35 14.73 27.01
CA GLY A 340 20.50 13.95 27.45
C GLY A 340 21.41 14.66 28.47
N LYS A 341 21.28 15.98 28.65
CA LYS A 341 21.96 16.76 29.69
C LYS A 341 21.28 16.50 31.04
N SER A 342 21.57 15.35 31.65
CA SER A 342 21.06 15.04 32.99
C SER A 342 21.61 16.03 34.02
N GLN A 343 20.72 16.76 34.71
CA GLN A 343 21.11 17.75 35.72
C GLN A 343 22.01 17.17 36.83
N LEU A 344 21.85 15.89 37.13
CA LEU A 344 22.62 15.13 38.11
C LEU A 344 24.09 14.92 37.72
N VAL A 345 24.42 14.89 36.43
CA VAL A 345 25.80 14.64 35.97
C VAL A 345 26.51 15.96 35.64
N SER A 346 25.75 17.00 35.27
CA SER A 346 26.29 18.30 34.88
C SER A 346 26.66 19.23 36.06
N ARG A 347 26.37 18.83 37.29
CA ARG A 347 26.57 19.63 38.50
C ARG A 347 27.22 18.82 39.61
N PRO A 348 28.05 19.44 40.46
CA PRO A 348 28.54 18.81 41.67
C PRO A 348 27.38 18.38 42.57
N ILE A 349 27.44 17.14 43.05
CA ILE A 349 26.52 16.59 44.05
C ILE A 349 27.29 16.44 45.36
N LYS A 350 26.75 17.01 46.45
CA LYS A 350 27.31 16.83 47.78
C LYS A 350 27.23 15.34 48.19
N PRO A 351 28.33 14.71 48.64
CA PRO A 351 28.29 13.38 49.22
C PRO A 351 27.31 13.33 50.41
N LEU A 352 26.68 12.17 50.62
CA LEU A 352 25.86 11.94 51.82
C LEU A 352 26.79 11.97 53.04
N ASP A 353 26.61 12.97 53.88
CA ASP A 353 27.31 13.12 55.16
C ASP A 353 26.24 13.35 56.25
N ASP A 354 26.46 12.82 57.45
CA ASP A 354 25.47 12.76 58.54
C ASP A 354 25.28 14.12 59.25
N GLY A 355 25.81 15.21 58.69
CA GLY A 355 25.85 16.53 59.33
C GLY A 355 24.54 17.33 59.32
N LEU A 356 23.57 16.98 58.47
CA LEU A 356 22.29 17.69 58.33
C LEU A 356 21.13 16.69 58.32
N GLU A 357 20.38 16.64 59.43
CA GLU A 357 19.21 15.77 59.56
C GLU A 357 17.91 16.50 59.23
N VAL A 358 17.01 15.82 58.50
CA VAL A 358 15.66 16.34 58.25
C VAL A 358 14.84 16.18 59.53
N TYR A 359 14.24 17.28 60.01
CA TYR A 359 13.37 17.23 61.18
C TYR A 359 12.20 16.27 60.93
N GLN A 360 12.07 15.23 61.76
CA GLN A 360 11.00 14.25 61.62
C GLN A 360 9.74 14.73 62.34
N LEU A 361 8.61 14.71 61.64
CA LEU A 361 7.32 15.07 62.21
C LEU A 361 6.85 14.01 63.22
N PRO A 362 6.42 14.38 64.44
CA PRO A 362 5.77 13.46 65.37
C PRO A 362 4.34 13.08 64.91
N ASP A 363 3.80 11.98 65.45
CA ASP A 363 2.48 11.43 65.08
C ASP A 363 1.32 12.44 65.24
N SER A 364 1.46 13.39 66.16
CA SER A 364 0.62 14.58 66.26
C SER A 364 1.47 15.85 66.10
N PHE A 365 1.28 16.59 65.00
CA PHE A 365 2.11 17.75 64.65
C PHE A 365 1.35 19.07 64.73
N SER A 366 2.05 20.12 65.16
CA SER A 366 1.56 21.49 65.23
C SER A 366 2.01 22.33 64.02
N ARG A 367 1.51 23.56 63.89
CA ARG A 367 1.98 24.50 62.83
C ARG A 367 3.44 24.89 63.01
N ASP A 368 3.96 24.86 64.23
CA ASP A 368 5.37 25.15 64.49
C ASP A 368 6.28 23.99 64.08
N ASP A 369 5.82 22.75 64.19
CA ASP A 369 6.57 21.57 63.71
C ASP A 369 6.68 21.56 62.18
N LEU A 370 5.64 22.04 61.47
CA LEU A 370 5.69 22.24 60.01
C LEU A 370 6.66 23.35 59.61
N ARG A 371 6.80 24.41 60.42
CA ARG A 371 7.79 25.48 60.18
C ARG A 371 9.21 24.94 60.34
N ARG A 372 9.47 24.19 61.41
CA ARG A 372 10.78 23.54 61.65
C ARG A 372 11.16 22.53 60.56
N LEU A 373 10.19 21.74 60.08
CA LEU A 373 10.41 20.86 58.93
C LEU A 373 10.81 21.66 57.69
N LYS A 374 10.10 22.77 57.42
CA LYS A 374 10.40 23.62 56.27
C LYS A 374 11.79 24.25 56.39
N GLU A 375 12.14 24.80 57.55
CA GLU A 375 13.46 25.36 57.84
C GLU A 375 14.57 24.30 57.67
N SER A 376 14.35 23.05 58.12
CA SER A 376 15.33 21.97 57.90
C SER A 376 15.51 21.61 56.43
N LYS A 377 14.45 21.72 55.61
CA LYS A 377 14.54 21.47 54.16
C LYS A 377 15.20 22.62 53.42
N ASP A 378 14.84 23.85 53.78
CA ASP A 378 15.40 25.07 53.20
C ASP A 378 16.92 25.14 53.50
N ALA A 379 17.35 24.75 54.72
CA ALA A 379 18.76 24.67 55.09
C ALA A 379 19.55 23.64 54.25
N ILE A 380 18.95 22.48 53.97
CA ILE A 380 19.57 21.45 53.10
C ILE A 380 19.66 21.97 51.66
N ASP A 381 18.63 22.63 51.15
CA ASP A 381 18.64 23.19 49.79
C ASP A 381 19.67 24.32 49.62
N GLU A 382 19.89 25.15 50.65
CA GLU A 382 20.92 26.19 50.67
C GLU A 382 22.33 25.59 50.72
N ASP A 383 22.56 24.58 51.57
CA ASP A 383 23.83 23.87 51.68
C ASP A 383 24.21 23.12 50.38
N VAL A 384 23.25 22.47 49.73
CA VAL A 384 23.47 21.82 48.41
C VAL A 384 23.84 22.84 47.34
N LYS A 385 23.22 24.03 47.35
CA LYS A 385 23.56 25.11 46.39
C LYS A 385 24.94 25.68 46.65
N ALA A 386 25.29 25.94 47.92
CA ALA A 386 26.61 26.43 48.31
C ALA A 386 27.70 25.45 47.85
N TYR A 387 27.52 24.15 48.10
CA TYR A 387 28.45 23.11 47.65
C TYR A 387 28.60 23.08 46.12
N ALA A 388 27.49 23.20 45.38
CA ALA A 388 27.51 23.22 43.92
C ALA A 388 28.18 24.46 43.33
N GLU A 389 28.16 25.59 44.04
CA GLU A 389 28.87 26.82 43.65
C GLU A 389 30.37 26.73 43.96
N GLU A 390 30.74 26.19 45.12
CA GLU A 390 32.14 25.98 45.52
C GLU A 390 32.88 25.00 44.61
N HIS A 391 32.20 23.93 44.16
CA HIS A 391 32.79 22.87 43.34
C HIS A 391 32.47 23.03 41.84
N LYS A 392 31.96 24.19 41.44
CA LYS A 392 31.54 24.45 40.05
C LYS A 392 32.69 24.38 39.05
N ASP A 393 33.88 24.76 39.50
CA ASP A 393 35.09 24.85 38.67
C ASP A 393 35.95 23.57 38.73
N ASP A 394 35.46 22.51 39.36
CA ASP A 394 36.11 21.20 39.36
C ASP A 394 36.27 20.67 37.91
N GLU A 395 37.50 20.23 37.59
CA GLU A 395 37.91 19.83 36.24
C GLU A 395 36.92 18.84 35.58
N GLN A 396 36.37 17.90 36.36
CA GLN A 396 35.45 16.88 35.88
C GLN A 396 34.16 17.47 35.30
N TYR A 397 33.57 18.47 35.97
CA TYR A 397 32.32 19.09 35.52
C TYR A 397 32.57 20.13 34.43
N VAL A 398 33.69 20.86 34.51
CA VAL A 398 34.10 21.81 33.48
C VAL A 398 34.37 21.11 32.15
N GLU A 399 35.10 19.99 32.16
CA GLU A 399 35.38 19.22 30.94
C GLU A 399 34.14 18.54 30.37
N TYR A 400 33.28 17.99 31.24
CA TYR A 400 32.01 17.41 30.82
C TYR A 400 31.09 18.46 30.16
N ASN A 401 30.95 19.63 30.77
CA ASN A 401 30.14 20.72 30.21
C ASN A 401 30.73 21.27 28.90
N LYS A 402 32.06 21.37 28.78
CA LYS A 402 32.75 21.72 27.52
C LYS A 402 32.48 20.71 26.41
N GLN A 403 32.50 19.41 26.71
CA GLN A 403 32.16 18.36 25.73
C GLN A 403 30.73 18.51 25.20
N PHE A 404 29.77 18.92 26.04
CA PHE A 404 28.39 19.20 25.60
C PHE A 404 28.28 20.45 24.72
N GLU A 405 28.96 21.55 25.10
CA GLU A 405 28.96 22.79 24.30
C GLU A 405 29.59 22.60 22.92
N GLU A 406 30.66 21.80 22.83
CA GLU A 406 31.27 21.43 21.55
C GLU A 406 30.32 20.61 20.66
N LEU A 407 29.50 19.73 21.26
CA LEU A 407 28.50 18.94 20.56
C LEU A 407 27.33 19.81 20.05
N GLU A 408 26.88 20.78 20.85
CA GLU A 408 25.88 21.77 20.42
C GLU A 408 26.39 22.61 19.26
N ARG A 409 27.61 23.15 19.35
CA ARG A 409 28.22 23.96 18.29
C ARG A 409 28.43 23.14 17.00
N ALA A 410 28.78 21.87 17.11
CA ALA A 410 28.89 20.96 15.96
C ALA A 410 27.56 20.70 15.22
N LEU A 411 26.41 20.88 15.88
CA LEU A 411 25.08 20.76 15.25
C LEU A 411 24.64 22.01 14.51
N ASP A 412 25.17 23.18 14.87
CA ASP A 412 24.95 24.45 14.17
C ASP A 412 25.75 24.53 12.87
N ASP A 413 27.03 24.16 12.89
CA ASP A 413 27.96 24.37 11.76
C ASP A 413 27.76 23.41 10.57
N GLY A 414 26.97 22.35 10.73
CA GLY A 414 26.65 21.40 9.63
C GLY A 414 27.80 20.51 9.14
N ASP A 415 28.99 20.61 9.74
CA ASP A 415 30.23 19.96 9.30
C ASP A 415 30.27 18.43 9.53
N ASP A 416 30.39 17.65 8.45
CA ASP A 416 30.26 16.18 8.45
C ASP A 416 31.37 15.45 9.22
N LYS A 417 32.57 16.05 9.34
CA LYS A 417 33.66 15.47 10.16
C LYS A 417 33.34 15.53 11.65
N LYS A 418 32.66 16.59 12.12
CA LYS A 418 32.22 16.73 13.52
C LYS A 418 31.02 15.83 13.84
N LYS A 419 30.16 15.54 12.85
CA LYS A 419 29.04 14.57 12.97
C LYS A 419 29.47 13.13 13.31
N LYS A 420 30.69 12.71 12.97
CA LYS A 420 31.22 11.40 13.41
C LYS A 420 31.58 11.36 14.90
N LYS A 421 31.98 12.48 15.51
CA LYS A 421 32.24 12.57 16.96
C LYS A 421 30.96 12.50 17.80
N LEU A 422 29.84 13.00 17.28
CA LEU A 422 28.49 12.91 17.87
C LEU A 422 27.98 11.48 18.12
N LYS A 423 28.62 10.44 17.55
CA LYS A 423 28.29 9.03 17.84
C LYS A 423 28.79 8.55 19.21
N LYS A 424 29.68 9.29 19.87
CA LYS A 424 30.18 8.95 21.21
C LYS A 424 29.50 9.88 22.23
N ALA A 425 28.79 9.29 23.20
CA ALA A 425 28.23 10.05 24.31
C ALA A 425 29.35 10.74 25.11
N PRO A 426 29.16 11.99 25.57
CA PRO A 426 30.11 12.67 26.46
C PRO A 426 30.31 11.84 27.73
N LYS A 427 31.55 11.76 28.18
CA LYS A 427 31.95 10.91 29.31
C LYS A 427 32.52 11.79 30.40
N MET A 428 32.06 11.55 31.62
CA MET A 428 32.71 12.11 32.81
C MET A 428 34.17 11.66 32.83
N LEU A 429 35.06 12.56 33.25
CA LEU A 429 36.39 12.13 33.64
C LEU A 429 36.25 11.22 34.84
N ASN A 430 36.58 9.94 34.67
CA ASN A 430 36.79 9.08 35.82
C ASN A 430 38.18 9.42 36.36
N LYS A 431 38.24 10.17 37.47
CA LYS A 431 39.44 10.14 38.30
C LYS A 431 39.60 8.68 38.75
N ARG A 432 40.74 8.08 38.41
CA ARG A 432 41.17 6.81 39.00
C ARG A 432 41.54 7.04 40.46
#